data_AF-A0A183J1E6-F1
#
_entry.id   AF-A0A183J1E6-F1
#
_cell.length_a   1.000
_cell.length_b   1.000
_cell.length_c   1.000
_cell.angle_alpha   90.00
_cell.angle_beta   90.00
_cell.angle_gamma   90.00
#
_symmetry.space_group_name_H-M   'P 1'
#
loop_
_entity.id
_entity.type
_entity.pdbx_description
1 polymer ?
#
loop_
_entity_poly.entity_id
_entity_poly.type
_entity_poly.pdbx_seq_one_letter_code
_entity_poly.pdbx_strand_id
1 'polypeptide(L)'
;MPTGCSDDLLPWADCADDMLNTKHPYMCHAAMNAILNQNVPDISGSTLYVTRFPCVECVKLIIQAGINSICYLRDDHTDIESEAARYMLDMCKVSYKYAWVI
;
A
#
# COMPACT_ATOMS: atom_id res chain seq x y z
N MET A 1 6.41 -4.96 -9.79
CA MET A 1 5.76 -6.27 -10.01
C MET A 1 6.27 -7.27 -9.00
N PRO A 2 5.58 -8.42 -8.80
CA PRO A 2 6.09 -9.52 -7.99
C PRO A 2 7.47 -9.96 -8.47
N THR A 3 8.31 -10.42 -7.55
CA THR A 3 9.66 -10.88 -7.86
C THR A 3 9.62 -12.04 -8.86
N GLY A 4 10.35 -11.91 -9.97
CA GLY A 4 10.39 -12.91 -11.05
C GLY A 4 9.37 -12.69 -12.16
N CYS A 5 8.41 -11.77 -12.00
CA CYS A 5 7.52 -11.36 -13.08
C CYS A 5 8.17 -10.20 -13.87
N SER A 6 8.40 -10.40 -15.18
CA SER A 6 8.96 -9.35 -16.04
C SER A 6 7.97 -8.21 -16.24
N ASP A 7 8.43 -7.00 -15.99
CA ASP A 7 7.65 -5.78 -16.13
C ASP A 7 7.33 -5.45 -17.60
N ASP A 8 8.18 -5.92 -18.52
CA ASP A 8 8.03 -5.73 -19.97
C ASP A 8 6.98 -6.66 -20.58
N LEU A 9 6.66 -7.77 -19.91
CA LEU A 9 5.72 -8.78 -20.41
C LEU A 9 4.30 -8.61 -19.88
N LEU A 10 4.14 -7.90 -18.76
CA LEU A 10 2.84 -7.71 -18.12
C LEU A 10 2.09 -6.52 -18.75
N PRO A 11 0.75 -6.59 -18.81
CA PRO A 11 -0.06 -5.50 -19.33
C PRO A 11 0.01 -4.27 -18.41
N TRP A 12 0.20 -3.10 -19.00
CA TRP A 12 0.28 -1.81 -18.29
C TRP A 12 -0.95 -0.91 -18.48
N ALA A 13 -1.95 -1.36 -19.23
CA ALA A 13 -3.17 -0.62 -19.46
C ALA A 13 -4.01 -0.50 -18.17
N ASP A 14 -4.64 0.66 -17.98
CA ASP A 14 -5.61 0.91 -16.90
C ASP A 14 -6.98 0.28 -17.21
N CYS A 15 -7.36 0.20 -18.49
CA CYS A 15 -8.63 -0.38 -18.92
C CYS A 15 -8.43 -1.30 -20.13
N ALA A 16 -9.18 -2.41 -20.13
CA ALA A 16 -9.25 -3.38 -21.22
C ALA A 16 -10.58 -4.15 -21.12
N ASP A 17 -10.96 -4.86 -22.18
CA ASP A 17 -12.17 -5.67 -22.21
C ASP A 17 -12.13 -6.83 -21.20
N ASP A 18 -10.94 -7.38 -20.96
CA ASP A 18 -10.67 -8.40 -19.95
C ASP A 18 -9.74 -7.82 -18.87
N MET A 19 -10.09 -8.03 -17.61
CA MET A 19 -9.30 -7.60 -16.45
C MET A 19 -7.88 -8.18 -16.46
N LEU A 20 -7.69 -9.39 -17.02
CA LEU A 20 -6.37 -10.00 -17.19
C LEU A 20 -5.47 -9.22 -18.16
N ASN A 21 -6.02 -8.31 -18.96
CA ASN A 21 -5.27 -7.43 -19.86
C ASN A 21 -5.03 -6.03 -19.24
N THR A 22 -5.21 -5.88 -17.93
CA THR A 22 -4.92 -4.63 -17.19
C THR A 22 -3.80 -4.84 -16.18
N LYS A 23 -3.20 -3.74 -15.70
CA LYS A 23 -2.11 -3.81 -14.70
C LYS A 23 -2.57 -4.23 -13.30
N HIS A 24 -3.84 -3.99 -12.96
CA HIS A 24 -4.36 -4.07 -11.60
C HIS A 24 -4.20 -5.44 -10.93
N PRO A 25 -4.40 -6.58 -11.62
CA PRO A 25 -4.23 -7.91 -11.00
C PRO A 25 -2.77 -8.27 -10.71
N TYR A 26 -1.81 -7.62 -11.39
CA TYR A 26 -0.41 -8.01 -11.36
C TYR A 26 0.46 -7.05 -10.55
N MET A 27 0.06 -5.78 -10.42
CA MET A 27 0.91 -4.78 -9.78
C MET A 27 0.98 -4.94 -8.25
N CYS A 28 2.18 -4.80 -7.71
CA CYS A 28 2.40 -4.68 -6.26
C CYS A 28 2.48 -3.20 -5.90
N HIS A 29 1.66 -2.76 -4.95
CA HIS A 29 1.70 -1.39 -4.44
C HIS A 29 3.03 -1.09 -3.74
N ALA A 30 3.43 0.18 -3.75
CA ALA A 30 4.69 0.62 -3.15
C ALA A 30 4.84 0.22 -1.67
N ALA A 31 3.76 0.34 -0.88
CA ALA A 31 3.75 -0.06 0.53
C ALA A 31 4.02 -1.56 0.72
N MET A 32 3.41 -2.41 -0.10
CA MET A 32 3.65 -3.85 -0.08
C MET A 32 5.11 -4.17 -0.40
N ASN A 33 5.68 -3.55 -1.45
CA ASN A 33 7.08 -3.76 -1.80
C ASN A 33 8.03 -3.28 -0.70
N ALA A 34 7.72 -2.18 -0.01
CA ALA A 34 8.54 -1.69 1.11
C ALA A 34 8.53 -2.67 2.31
N ILE A 35 7.39 -3.29 2.58
CA ILE A 35 7.19 -4.25 3.69
C ILE A 35 7.75 -5.65 3.38
N LEU A 36 7.95 -5.99 2.11
CA LEU A 36 8.50 -7.29 1.71
C LEU A 36 10.00 -7.26 1.40
N ASN A 37 10.54 -6.09 1.06
CA ASN A 37 11.95 -5.90 0.68
C ASN A 37 12.78 -5.17 1.76
N GLN A 38 12.33 -5.21 3.01
CA GLN A 38 13.11 -4.74 4.14
C GLN A 38 14.40 -5.56 4.29
N ASN A 39 15.52 -4.87 4.51
CA ASN A 39 16.82 -5.50 4.73
C ASN A 39 17.11 -5.77 6.21
N VAL A 40 16.10 -5.61 7.07
CA VAL A 40 16.18 -5.80 8.52
C VAL A 40 15.14 -6.83 8.96
N PRO A 41 15.42 -7.62 10.01
CA PRO A 41 14.53 -8.69 10.43
C PRO A 41 13.20 -8.21 11.03
N ASP A 42 13.15 -6.97 11.54
CA ASP A 42 11.98 -6.39 12.17
C ASP A 42 11.87 -4.90 11.83
N ILE A 43 10.65 -4.48 11.48
CA ILE A 43 10.29 -3.09 11.19
C ILE A 43 9.16 -2.61 12.11
N SER A 44 8.87 -3.36 13.18
CA SER A 44 7.89 -3.00 14.19
C SER A 44 8.23 -1.64 14.81
N GLY A 45 7.21 -0.78 14.95
CA GLY A 45 7.34 0.57 15.49
C GLY A 45 7.87 1.62 14.51
N SER A 46 8.12 1.25 13.25
CA SER A 46 8.60 2.19 12.23
C SER A 46 7.49 3.11 11.68
N THR A 47 7.91 4.13 10.92
CA THR A 47 7.02 5.05 10.19
C THR A 47 7.11 4.79 8.69
N LEU A 48 5.96 4.57 8.05
CA LEU A 48 5.84 4.40 6.61
C LEU A 48 5.54 5.75 5.94
N TYR A 49 6.36 6.15 4.98
CA TYR A 49 6.15 7.33 4.15
C TYR A 49 5.70 6.90 2.76
N VAL A 50 4.51 7.34 2.35
CA VAL A 50 3.90 6.97 1.06
C VAL A 50 3.31 8.18 0.35
N THR A 51 3.21 8.14 -0.97
CA THR A 51 2.66 9.25 -1.74
C THR A 51 1.14 9.28 -1.74
N ARG A 52 0.48 8.12 -1.63
CA ARG A 52 -0.97 7.96 -1.53
C ARG A 52 -1.33 7.21 -0.26
N PHE A 53 -2.51 7.51 0.30
CA PHE A 53 -3.06 6.75 1.42
C PHE A 53 -3.12 5.25 1.07
N PRO A 54 -2.67 4.33 1.95
CA PRO A 54 -2.63 2.90 1.63
C PRO A 54 -4.04 2.31 1.44
N CYS A 55 -4.21 1.48 0.41
CA CYS A 55 -5.45 0.71 0.24
C CYS A 55 -5.64 -0.34 1.36
N VAL A 56 -6.84 -0.92 1.43
CA VAL A 56 -7.24 -1.91 2.45
C VAL A 56 -6.27 -3.09 2.57
N GLU A 57 -5.79 -3.64 1.45
CA GLU A 57 -4.84 -4.76 1.46
C GLU A 57 -3.44 -4.33 1.95
N CYS A 58 -3.00 -3.12 1.60
CA CYS A 58 -1.75 -2.58 2.14
C CYS A 58 -1.85 -2.31 3.65
N VAL A 59 -3.00 -1.81 4.13
CA VAL A 59 -3.22 -1.60 5.58
C VAL A 59 -3.12 -2.91 6.36
N LYS A 60 -3.70 -4.01 5.85
CA LYS A 60 -3.55 -5.32 6.49
C LYS A 60 -2.08 -5.70 6.65
N LEU A 61 -1.27 -5.52 5.60
CA LEU A 61 0.18 -5.79 5.65
C LEU A 61 0.91 -4.84 6.62
N ILE A 62 0.58 -3.55 6.62
CA ILE A 62 1.17 -2.54 7.52
C ILE A 62 0.97 -2.94 8.98
N ILE A 63 -0.27 -3.33 9.33
CA ILE A 63 -0.62 -3.75 10.69
C ILE A 63 0.13 -5.03 11.07
N GLN A 64 0.16 -6.03 10.18
CA GLN A 64 0.86 -7.30 10.45
C GLN A 64 2.38 -7.11 10.56
N ALA A 65 2.96 -6.14 9.84
CA ALA A 65 4.36 -5.80 9.91
C ALA A 65 4.75 -5.00 11.17
N GLY A 66 3.78 -4.60 12.00
CA GLY A 66 4.03 -3.85 13.23
C GLY A 66 4.32 -2.36 13.03
N ILE A 67 4.09 -1.81 11.83
CA ILE A 67 4.26 -0.38 11.55
C ILE A 67 3.20 0.41 12.33
N ASN A 68 3.61 1.44 13.06
CA ASN A 68 2.71 2.18 13.97
C ASN A 68 2.37 3.60 13.49
N SER A 69 2.99 4.07 12.40
CA SER A 69 2.84 5.43 11.91
C SER A 69 2.89 5.47 10.38
N ILE A 70 1.99 6.24 9.77
CA ILE A 70 1.90 6.43 8.31
C ILE A 70 1.89 7.93 8.02
N CYS A 71 2.77 8.37 7.13
CA CYS A 71 2.76 9.72 6.57
C CYS A 71 2.41 9.63 5.08
N TYR A 72 1.36 10.34 4.64
CA TYR A 72 0.91 10.33 3.26
C TYR A 72 0.78 11.74 2.65
N LEU A 73 0.94 11.85 1.32
CA LEU A 73 0.86 13.13 0.60
C LEU A 73 -0.51 13.40 -0.05
N ARG A 74 -1.27 12.35 -0.34
CA ARG A 74 -2.57 12.45 -1.02
C ARG A 74 -3.50 11.34 -0.55
N ASP A 75 -4.78 11.66 -0.56
CA ASP A 75 -5.86 10.80 -0.14
C ASP A 75 -7.04 11.04 -1.07
N ASP A 76 -7.02 10.34 -2.20
CA ASP A 76 -7.94 10.52 -3.32
C ASP A 76 -9.03 9.44 -3.37
N HIS A 77 -9.09 8.56 -2.37
CA HIS A 77 -10.05 7.47 -2.29
C HIS A 77 -11.10 7.74 -1.20
N THR A 78 -12.38 7.71 -1.60
CA THR A 78 -13.53 7.92 -0.71
C THR A 78 -14.51 6.75 -0.77
N ASP A 79 -14.01 5.56 -1.08
CA ASP A 79 -14.78 4.34 -1.20
C ASP A 79 -14.82 3.56 0.12
N ILE A 80 -15.68 2.53 0.16
CA ILE A 80 -15.86 1.68 1.33
C ILE A 80 -14.56 0.99 1.77
N GLU A 81 -13.66 0.69 0.83
CA GLU A 81 -12.36 0.10 1.13
C GLU A 81 -11.47 1.07 1.90
N SER A 82 -11.50 2.35 1.57
CA SER A 82 -10.76 3.39 2.28
C SER A 82 -11.31 3.63 3.69
N GLU A 83 -12.63 3.53 3.88
CA GLU A 83 -13.23 3.57 5.23
C GLU A 83 -12.81 2.35 6.06
N ALA A 84 -12.85 1.14 5.48
CA ALA A 84 -12.41 -0.08 6.15
C ALA A 84 -10.92 -0.02 6.53
N ALA A 85 -10.09 0.56 5.66
CA ALA A 85 -8.68 0.80 5.91
C ALA A 85 -8.46 1.69 7.15
N ARG A 86 -9.14 2.84 7.25
CA ARG A 86 -9.07 3.71 8.43
C ARG A 86 -9.56 3.03 9.69
N TYR A 87 -10.68 2.32 9.61
CA TYR A 87 -11.24 1.58 10.74
C TYR A 87 -10.24 0.56 11.31
N MET A 88 -9.53 -0.19 10.45
CA MET A 88 -8.48 -1.11 10.89
C MET A 88 -7.29 -0.39 11.54
N LEU A 89 -6.84 0.73 10.97
CA LEU A 89 -5.75 1.52 11.55
C LEU A 89 -6.13 2.08 12.93
N ASP A 90 -7.34 2.60 13.08
CA ASP A 90 -7.86 3.14 14.35
C ASP A 90 -7.98 2.04 15.42
N MET A 91 -8.50 0.86 15.06
CA MET A 91 -8.58 -0.30 15.97
C MET A 91 -7.21 -0.73 16.50
N CYS A 92 -6.19 -0.69 15.64
CA CYS A 92 -4.82 -1.08 15.99
C CYS A 92 -3.97 0.09 16.53
N LYS A 93 -4.55 1.29 16.67
CA LYS A 93 -3.86 2.52 17.12
C LYS A 93 -2.64 2.88 16.26
N VAL A 94 -2.71 2.59 14.96
CA VAL A 94 -1.71 3.02 13.99
C VAL A 94 -2.00 4.47 13.61
N SER A 95 -1.06 5.37 13.86
CA SER A 95 -1.24 6.79 13.51
C SER A 95 -1.10 7.00 12.00
N TYR A 96 -1.94 7.85 11.42
CA TYR A 96 -1.80 8.25 10.02
C TYR A 96 -2.05 9.74 9.87
N LYS A 97 -1.15 10.44 9.17
CA LYS A 97 -1.26 11.88 8.97
C LYS A 97 -0.85 12.31 7.57
N TYR A 98 -1.53 13.34 7.11
CA TYR A 98 -1.13 14.10 5.95
C TYR A 98 0.15 14.90 6.26
N ALA A 99 1.15 14.87 5.38
CA ALA A 99 2.37 15.69 5.53
C ALA A 99 2.82 16.32 4.19
N TRP A 100 2.85 17.66 4.09
CA TRP A 100 3.31 18.40 2.89
C TRP A 100 4.84 18.62 2.84
N VAL A 101 5.58 18.19 3.86
CA VAL A 101 7.02 18.44 3.99
C VAL A 101 7.71 17.17 4.49
N ILE A 102 8.56 16.60 3.64
CA ILE A 102 9.60 15.63 4.03
C ILE A 102 10.92 16.39 4.03
#